data_AF-A0A2A6JXM2-F1
#
_entry.id   AF-A0A2A6JXM2-F1
#
_cell.length_a   1.000
_cell.length_b   1.000
_cell.length_c   1.000
_cell.angle_alpha   90.00
_cell.angle_beta   90.00
_cell.angle_gamma   90.00
#
_symmetry.space_group_name_H-M   'P 1'
#
loop_
_entity.id
_entity.type
_entity.pdbx_description
1 polymer ?
#
loop_
_entity_poly.entity_id
_entity_poly.type
_entity_poly.pdbx_seq_one_letter_code
_entity_poly.pdbx_strand_id
1 'polypeptide(L)' 'MSQERGRRKLMLRLPDIRHLLAGVTSEALGEMFEAYDLAVDALDRFRKQSPMAEELISEYEQLCREIEQEVVVYCKSR' A
#
# COMPACT_ATOMS: atom_id res chain seq x y z
N MET A 1 -8.81 6.05 10.30
CA MET A 1 -9.02 4.58 10.30
C MET A 1 -8.29 3.91 9.14
N SER A 2 -8.27 4.51 7.95
CA SER A 2 -7.60 4.05 6.72
C SER A 2 -6.08 3.90 6.87
N GLN A 3 -5.39 4.89 7.48
CA GLN A 3 -3.93 4.86 7.66
C GLN A 3 -3.44 3.64 8.45
N GLU A 4 -4.08 3.28 9.56
CA GLU A 4 -3.65 2.13 10.38
C GLU A 4 -3.88 0.79 9.66
N ARG A 5 -4.97 0.69 8.87
CA ARG A 5 -5.24 -0.49 8.04
C ARG A 5 -4.19 -0.62 6.93
N GLY A 6 -3.88 0.47 6.24
CA GLY A 6 -2.82 0.53 5.22
C GLY A 6 -1.45 0.17 5.76
N ARG A 7 -1.09 0.72 6.92
CA ARG A 7 0.14 0.37 7.64
C ARG A 7 0.23 -1.12 7.93
N ARG A 8 -0.84 -1.75 8.44
CA ARG A 8 -0.87 -3.20 8.70
C ARG A 8 -0.70 -4.01 7.41
N LYS A 9 -1.38 -3.61 6.33
CA LYS A 9 -1.24 -4.27 5.02
C LYS A 9 0.23 -4.17 4.52
N LEU A 10 0.85 -2.99 4.61
CA LEU A 10 2.26 -2.81 4.26
C LEU A 10 3.21 -3.60 5.15
N MET A 11 2.96 -3.69 6.45
CA MET A 11 3.77 -4.51 7.36
C MET A 11 3.75 -6.00 7.00
N LEU A 12 2.62 -6.50 6.49
CA LEU A 12 2.51 -7.87 5.97
C LEU A 12 3.23 -8.02 4.63
N ARG A 13 3.09 -7.02 3.76
CA ARG A 13 3.66 -7.02 2.41
C ARG A 13 5.18 -6.83 2.38
N LEU A 14 5.72 -6.02 3.30
CA LEU A 14 7.10 -5.59 3.39
C LEU A 14 7.69 -6.04 4.74
N PRO A 15 7.92 -7.34 4.93
CA PRO A 15 8.34 -7.90 6.22
C PRO A 15 9.69 -7.34 6.70
N ASP A 16 10.63 -7.07 5.78
CA ASP A 16 11.99 -6.63 6.11
C ASP A 16 12.04 -5.27 6.81
N ILE A 17 11.11 -4.36 6.47
CA ILE A 17 11.02 -3.02 7.06
C ILE A 17 9.87 -2.87 8.07
N ARG A 18 9.23 -3.97 8.46
CA ARG A 18 8.07 -3.96 9.37
C ARG A 18 8.32 -3.20 10.67
N HIS A 19 9.52 -3.31 11.23
CA HIS A 19 9.91 -2.61 12.46
C HIS A 19 9.99 -1.10 12.27
N LEU A 20 10.43 -0.62 11.09
CA LEU A 20 10.40 0.79 10.73
C LEU A 20 8.96 1.28 10.63
N LEU A 21 8.11 0.54 9.93
CA LEU A 21 6.68 0.87 9.82
C LEU A 21 5.97 0.85 11.18
N ALA A 22 6.47 0.10 12.17
CA ALA A 22 5.86 0.00 13.50
C ALA A 22 6.03 1.26 14.37
N GLY A 23 7.05 2.08 14.12
CA GLY A 23 7.40 3.22 14.97
C GLY A 23 7.03 4.58 14.40
N VAL A 24 6.49 4.67 13.19
CA VAL A 24 6.45 5.94 12.45
C VAL A 24 5.19 6.77 12.74
N THR A 25 5.43 8.06 12.98
CA THR A 25 4.44 9.13 13.18
C THR A 25 4.50 10.22 12.10
N SER A 26 5.20 9.98 10.98
CA SER A 26 5.31 10.95 9.88
C SER A 26 4.01 11.08 9.11
N GLU A 27 3.57 12.32 8.88
CA GLU A 27 2.41 12.65 8.04
C GLU A 27 2.54 12.09 6.62
N ALA A 28 3.68 12.32 5.96
CA ALA A 28 3.93 11.80 4.60
C ALA A 28 3.81 10.27 4.52
N LEU A 29 4.33 9.54 5.51
CA LEU A 29 4.18 8.09 5.54
C LEU A 29 2.74 7.67 5.87
N GLY A 30 2.03 8.46 6.68
CA GLY A 30 0.60 8.31 6.92
C GLY A 30 -0.24 8.42 5.64
N GLU A 31 0.06 9.39 4.78
CA GLU A 31 -0.59 9.53 3.47
C GLU A 31 -0.33 8.33 2.57
N MET A 32 0.92 7.84 2.52
CA MET A 32 1.26 6.62 1.78
C MET A 32 0.50 5.40 2.29
N PHE A 33 0.29 5.29 3.61
CA PHE A 33 -0.50 4.21 4.19
C PHE A 33 -1.96 4.28 3.74
N GLU A 34 -2.56 5.46 3.77
CA GLU A 34 -3.94 5.65 3.30
C GLU A 34 -4.09 5.36 1.80
N ALA A 35 -3.16 5.85 0.98
CA ALA A 35 -3.13 5.58 -0.45
C ALA A 35 -3.04 4.06 -0.73
N TYR A 36 -2.15 3.36 -0.03
CA TYR A 36 -2.01 1.91 -0.17
C TYR A 36 -3.28 1.17 0.23
N ASP A 37 -3.91 1.58 1.32
CA ASP A 37 -5.14 0.98 1.80
C ASP A 37 -6.27 1.06 0.77
N LEU A 38 -6.42 2.24 0.15
CA LEU A 38 -7.40 2.52 -0.90
C LEU A 38 -7.10 1.72 -2.17
N ALA A 39 -5.84 1.68 -2.60
CA ALA A 39 -5.42 0.94 -3.80
C ALA A 39 -5.69 -0.57 -3.66
N VAL A 40 -5.34 -1.16 -2.51
CA VAL A 40 -5.59 -2.58 -2.25
C VAL A 40 -7.08 -2.89 -2.14
N ASP A 41 -7.89 -2.02 -1.51
CA ASP A 41 -9.34 -2.21 -1.43
C ASP A 41 -10.01 -2.12 -2.80
N ALA A 42 -9.56 -1.20 -3.66
CA ALA A 42 -10.06 -1.09 -5.04
C ALA A 42 -9.66 -2.31 -5.88
N LEU A 43 -8.40 -2.75 -5.78
CA LEU A 43 -7.91 -3.94 -6.46
C LEU A 43 -8.70 -5.21 -6.09
N ASP A 44 -9.00 -5.40 -4.81
CA ASP A 44 -9.85 -6.50 -4.34
C ASP A 44 -11.26 -6.46 -4.95
N ARG A 45 -11.84 -5.27 -5.10
CA ARG A 45 -13.15 -5.09 -5.77
C ARG A 45 -13.07 -5.43 -7.25
N PHE A 46 -12.03 -5.00 -7.97
CA PHE A 46 -11.87 -5.32 -9.39
C PHE A 46 -11.64 -6.80 -9.63
N ARG A 47 -10.84 -7.47 -8.77
CA ARG A 47 -10.64 -8.92 -8.85
C ARG A 47 -11.94 -9.71 -8.70
N LYS A 48 -12.89 -9.22 -7.89
CA LYS A 48 -14.24 -9.81 -7.75
C LYS A 48 -15.14 -9.57 -8.96
N GLN A 49 -14.79 -8.64 -9.84
CA GLN A 49 -15.52 -8.30 -11.08
C GLN A 49 -14.86 -8.86 -12.35
N SER A 50 -13.76 -9.61 -12.20
CA SER A 50 -13.08 -10.30 -13.29
C SER A 50 -14.03 -11.28 -14.00
N PRO A 51 -14.06 -11.34 -15.35
CA PRO A 51 -13.04 -10.81 -16.28
C PRO A 51 -13.24 -9.37 -16.80
N MET A 52 -14.29 -8.63 -16.40
CA MET A 52 -14.61 -7.33 -17.01
C MET A 52 -13.63 -6.19 -16.67
N ALA A 53 -12.75 -6.38 -15.68
CA ALA A 53 -11.89 -5.34 -15.12
C ALA A 53 -10.39 -5.66 -15.22
N GLU A 54 -9.96 -6.47 -16.20
CA GLU A 54 -8.56 -6.93 -16.31
C GLU A 54 -7.54 -5.78 -16.44
N GLU A 55 -7.87 -4.73 -17.21
CA GLU A 55 -7.04 -3.52 -17.34
C GLU A 55 -6.91 -2.79 -15.99
N LEU A 56 -8.03 -2.56 -15.30
CA LEU A 56 -8.05 -1.92 -13.97
C LEU A 56 -7.29 -2.73 -12.92
N ILE A 57 -7.35 -4.08 -13.00
CA ILE A 57 -6.56 -4.95 -12.12
C ILE A 57 -5.06 -4.69 -12.35
N SER A 58 -4.61 -4.69 -13.60
CA SER A 58 -3.20 -4.45 -13.94
C SER A 58 -2.72 -3.06 -13.50
N GLU A 59 -3.53 -2.03 -13.72
CA GLU A 59 -3.23 -0.66 -13.28
C GLU A 59 -3.09 -0.57 -11.75
N TYR A 60 -4.04 -1.14 -11.00
CA TYR A 60 -4.00 -1.08 -9.54
C TYR A 60 -2.93 -1.99 -8.93
N GLU A 61 -2.54 -3.08 -9.59
CA GLU A 61 -1.37 -3.87 -9.22
C GLU A 61 -0.07 -3.08 -9.40
N GLN A 62 0.02 -2.26 -10.44
CA GLN A 62 1.16 -1.37 -10.66
C GLN A 62 1.19 -0.26 -9.60
N LEU A 63 0.05 0.39 -9.34
CA LEU A 63 -0.07 1.43 -8.31
C LEU A 63 0.32 0.91 -6.92
N CYS A 64 -0.13 -0.29 -6.53
CA CYS A 64 0.27 -0.89 -5.25
C CYS A 64 1.79 -1.08 -5.16
N ARG A 65 2.44 -1.50 -6.25
CA ARG A 65 3.89 -1.70 -6.32
C ARG A 65 4.66 -0.38 -6.21
N GLU A 66 4.15 0.69 -6.83
CA GLU A 66 4.75 2.02 -6.75
C GLU A 66 4.72 2.56 -5.32
N ILE A 67 3.57 2.47 -4.65
CA ILE A 67 3.45 2.88 -3.24
C ILE A 67 4.35 2.03 -2.33
N GLU A 68 4.42 0.71 -2.56
CA GLU A 68 5.35 -0.18 -1.84
C GLU A 68 6.81 0.29 -1.99
N GLN A 69 7.23 0.67 -3.19
CA GLN A 69 8.59 1.17 -3.46
C GLN A 69 8.85 2.52 -2.80
N GLU A 70 7.91 3.46 -2.90
CA GLU A 70 8.03 4.78 -2.26
C GLU A 70 8.19 4.67 -0.75
N VAL A 71 7.40 3.79 -0.10
CA VAL A 71 7.51 3.50 1.33
C VAL A 71 8.89 2.96 1.68
N VAL A 72 9.44 2.04 0.88
CA VAL A 72 10.78 1.49 1.10
C VAL A 72 11.85 2.57 0.97
N VAL A 73 11.76 3.42 -0.06
CA VAL A 73 12.71 4.53 -0.27
C VAL A 73 12.64 5.52 0.88
N TYR A 74 11.43 5.91 1.29
CA TYR A 74 11.21 6.81 2.41
C TYR A 74 11.83 6.28 3.71
N CYS A 75 11.57 5.01 4.03
CA CYS A 75 12.08 4.39 5.26
C CYS A 75 13.60 4.18 5.26
N LYS A 76 14.24 3.98 4.10
CA LYS A 76 15.69 3.81 3.99
C LYS A 76 16.47 5.13 3.95
N SER A 77 15.78 6.24 3.70
CA SER A 77 16.40 7.58 3.57
C SER A 77 16.35 8.38 4.88
N ARG A 78 15.86 7.77 5.97
CA ARG A 78 15.81 8.34 7.33
C ARG A 78 16.57 7.46 8.29
#